data_AF-A0A1S6JGI5-F1
#
_entry.id   AF-A0A1S6JGI5-F1
#
_cell.length_a   1.000
_cell.length_b   1.000
_cell.length_c   1.000
_cell.angle_alpha   90.00
_cell.angle_beta   90.00
_cell.angle_gamma   90.00
#
_symmetry.space_group_name_H-M   'P 1'
#
loop_
_entity.id
_entity.type
_entity.pdbx_description
1 polymer ?
#
loop_
_entity_poly.entity_id
_entity_poly.type
_entity_poly.pdbx_seq_one_letter_code
_entity_poly.pdbx_strand_id
1 'polypeptide(L)' 'MTPVEKEREARTTAIAQLLGSAETATEVNALTRVGIRAGFLWRCSTCKDPKYANQETCCGKPRPA' A
#
# COMPACT_ATOMS: atom_id res chain seq x y z
N MET A 1 -1.17 -8.05 19.82
CA MET A 1 -1.07 -6.98 18.82
C MET A 1 -0.64 -5.69 19.50
N THR A 2 0.53 -5.18 19.13
CA THR A 2 1.12 -3.93 19.62
C THR A 2 0.38 -2.71 19.07
N PRO A 3 0.52 -1.52 19.69
CA PRO A 3 -0.05 -0.28 19.16
C PRO A 3 0.38 0.02 17.72
N VAL A 4 1.64 -0.29 17.38
CA VAL A 4 2.23 -0.08 16.04
C VAL A 4 1.57 -1.00 15.00
N GLU A 5 1.30 -2.26 15.36
CA GLU A 5 0.59 -3.19 14.48
C GLU A 5 -0.84 -2.74 14.20
N LYS A 6 -1.56 -2.29 15.24
CA LYS A 6 -2.93 -1.73 15.09
C LYS A 6 -2.95 -0.52 14.15
N GLU A 7 -1.99 0.37 14.31
CA GLU A 7 -1.88 1.55 13.45
C GLU A 7 -1.57 1.16 12.00
N ARG A 8 -0.65 0.21 11.79
CA ARG A 8 -0.33 -0.30 10.45
C ARG A 8 -1.54 -0.96 9.78
N GLU A 9 -2.32 -1.73 10.53
CA GLU A 9 -3.55 -2.35 10.05
C GLU A 9 -4.61 -1.29 9.69
N ALA A 10 -4.86 -0.33 10.58
CA ALA A 10 -5.82 0.76 10.33
C ALA A 10 -5.46 1.57 9.08
N ARG A 11 -4.17 1.89 8.90
CA ARG A 11 -3.65 2.57 7.70
C ARG A 11 -3.87 1.73 6.43
N THR A 12 -3.68 0.41 6.52
CA THR A 12 -3.91 -0.51 5.39
C THR A 12 -5.39 -0.57 5.00
N THR A 13 -6.29 -0.65 5.98
CA THR A 13 -7.73 -0.62 5.75
C THR A 13 -8.18 0.69 5.12
N ALA A 14 -7.68 1.83 5.62
CA ALA A 14 -8.03 3.15 5.09
C ALA A 14 -7.64 3.29 3.61
N ILE A 15 -6.42 2.88 3.23
CA ILE A 15 -5.99 2.97 1.81
C ILE A 15 -6.76 2.00 0.92
N ALA A 16 -7.13 0.80 1.42
CA ALA A 16 -7.97 -0.13 0.68
C ALA A 16 -9.38 0.44 0.42
N GLN A 17 -9.97 1.11 1.41
CA GLN A 17 -11.26 1.80 1.26
C GLN A 17 -11.18 2.94 0.24
N LEU A 18 -10.13 3.78 0.29
CA LEU A 18 -9.92 4.87 -0.66
C LEU A 18 -9.74 4.38 -2.10
N LEU A 19 -8.97 3.30 -2.29
CA LEU A 19 -8.79 2.70 -3.62
C LEU A 19 -10.08 2.03 -4.12
N GLY A 20 -10.86 1.42 -3.22
CA GLY A 20 -12.15 0.81 -3.55
C GLY A 20 -13.26 1.82 -3.86
N SER A 21 -13.14 3.06 -3.36
CA SER A 21 -14.09 4.14 -3.67
C SER A 21 -13.75 4.92 -4.95
N ALA A 22 -12.60 4.65 -5.57
CA ALA A 22 -12.23 5.30 -6.83
C ALA A 22 -13.14 4.84 -7.97
N GLU A 23 -13.72 5.77 -8.70
CA GLU A 23 -14.67 5.50 -9.78
C GLU A 23 -13.95 5.22 -11.10
N THR A 24 -12.73 5.74 -11.24
CA THR A 24 -11.96 5.63 -12.48
C THR A 24 -10.58 5.01 -12.28
N ALA A 25 -10.06 4.36 -13.32
CA ALA A 25 -8.69 3.87 -13.34
C ALA A 25 -7.66 5.00 -13.15
N THR A 26 -7.97 6.22 -13.58
CA THR A 26 -7.11 7.41 -13.40
C THR A 26 -6.99 7.78 -11.93
N GLU A 27 -8.10 7.75 -11.18
CA GLU A 27 -8.11 7.99 -9.74
C GLU A 27 -7.36 6.90 -8.97
N VAL A 28 -7.60 5.62 -9.30
CA VAL A 28 -6.84 4.49 -8.71
C VAL A 28 -5.34 4.72 -8.90
N ASN A 29 -4.92 5.10 -10.11
CA ASN A 29 -3.51 5.36 -10.40
C ASN A 29 -2.96 6.58 -9.63
N ALA A 30 -3.75 7.65 -9.48
CA ALA A 30 -3.36 8.82 -8.71
C ALA A 30 -3.22 8.49 -7.21
N LEU A 31 -4.23 7.84 -6.63
CA LEU A 31 -4.24 7.42 -5.23
C LEU A 31 -3.12 6.42 -4.92
N THR A 32 -2.85 5.48 -5.84
CA THR A 32 -1.74 4.54 -5.68
C THR A 32 -0.39 5.27 -5.61
N ARG A 33 -0.15 6.26 -6.49
CA ARG A 33 1.10 7.05 -6.47
C ARG A 33 1.24 7.84 -5.17
N VAL A 34 0.16 8.45 -4.70
CA VAL A 34 0.15 9.17 -3.42
C VAL A 34 0.41 8.22 -2.27
N GLY A 35 -0.27 7.06 -2.24
CA GLY A 35 -0.10 6.02 -1.23
C GLY A 35 1.34 5.50 -1.16
N ILE A 36 2.01 5.33 -2.30
CA ILE A 36 3.43 4.95 -2.33
C ILE A 36 4.31 6.05 -1.71
N ARG A 37 4.13 7.31 -2.13
CA ARG A 37 4.94 8.44 -1.64
C ARG A 37 4.75 8.71 -0.15
N ALA A 38 3.55 8.48 0.36
CA ALA A 38 3.21 8.65 1.76
C ALA A 38 3.52 7.40 2.62
N GLY A 39 4.06 6.32 2.03
CA GLY A 39 4.46 5.11 2.75
C GLY A 39 3.32 4.18 3.16
N PHE A 40 2.10 4.42 2.69
CA PHE A 40 0.95 3.51 2.87
C PHE A 40 1.02 2.28 1.97
N LEU A 41 1.63 2.45 0.80
CA LEU A 41 1.95 1.39 -0.15
C LEU A 41 3.46 1.40 -0.43
N TRP A 42 3.96 0.32 -0.99
CA TRP A 42 5.31 0.24 -1.53
C TRP A 42 5.28 -0.43 -2.89
N ARG A 43 6.31 -0.20 -3.71
CA ARG A 43 6.41 -0.78 -5.05
C ARG A 43 7.35 -1.97 -5.03
N CYS A 44 6.88 -3.13 -5.45
CA CYS A 44 7.76 -4.30 -5.62
C CYS A 44 8.84 -3.99 -6.65
N SER A 45 10.11 -4.24 -6.31
CA SER A 45 11.23 -4.01 -7.23
C SER A 45 11.22 -4.97 -8.42
N THR A 46 10.59 -6.14 -8.28
CA THR A 46 10.47 -7.17 -9.33
C THR A 46 9.27 -6.92 -10.24
N CYS A 47 8.04 -7.11 -9.76
CA CYS A 47 6.84 -7.00 -10.60
C CYS A 47 6.34 -5.56 -10.81
N LYS A 48 6.89 -4.58 -10.09
CA LYS A 48 6.49 -3.16 -10.14
C LYS A 48 5.07 -2.88 -9.65
N ASP A 49 4.37 -3.86 -9.10
CA ASP A 49 3.05 -3.66 -8.51
C ASP A 49 3.12 -2.93 -7.17
N PRO A 50 2.10 -2.13 -6.84
CA PRO A 50 1.91 -1.64 -5.49
C PRO A 50 1.54 -2.81 -4.55
N LYS A 51 2.06 -2.75 -3.33
CA LYS A 51 1.80 -3.68 -2.23
C LYS A 51 1.50 -2.89 -0.96
N TYR A 52 0.69 -3.45 -0.09
CA TYR A 52 0.31 -2.81 1.17
C TYR A 52 1.46 -2.82 2.16
N ALA A 53 1.49 -1.85 3.09
CA ALA A 53 2.56 -1.75 4.09
C ALA A 53 2.65 -2.96 5.05
N ASN A 54 1.56 -3.72 5.21
CA ASN A 54 1.55 -4.97 5.97
C ASN A 54 2.08 -6.18 5.17
N GLN A 55 2.26 -6.06 3.85
CA GLN A 55 2.90 -7.07 3.02
C GLN A 55 4.41 -6.83 3.05
N GLU A 56 5.13 -7.53 3.92
CA GLU A 56 6.58 -7.29 4.09
C GLU A 56 7.44 -7.93 2.99
N THR A 57 6.86 -8.81 2.16
CA THR A 57 7.58 -9.47 1.06
C THR A 57 6.72 -9.55 -0.21
N CYS A 58 7.37 -9.47 -1.37
CA CYS A 58 6.75 -9.71 -2.67
C CYS A 58 7.81 -10.22 -3.67
N CYS A 59 7.47 -11.23 -4.48
CA CYS A 59 8.40 -11.86 -5.44
C CYS A 59 9.73 -12.30 -4.79
N GLY A 60 9.68 -12.75 -3.53
CA GLY A 60 10.86 -13.13 -2.75
C GLY A 60 11.77 -11.96 -2.33
N LYS A 61 11.36 -10.70 -2.56
CA LYS A 61 12.08 -9.51 -2.12
C LYS A 61 11.38 -8.87 -0.92
N PRO A 62 12.14 -8.38 0.08
CA PRO A 62 11.55 -7.66 1.19
C PRO A 62 11.04 -6.28 0.74
N ARG A 63 10.13 -5.73 1.53
CA ARG A 63 9.73 -4.33 1.45
C ARG A 63 10.98 -3.44 1.59
N PRO A 64 11.14 -2.41 0.74
CA PRO A 64 12.19 -1.40 0.94
C PRO A 64 12.06 -0.77 2.34
N ALA A 65 13.20 -0.43 2.93
CA ALA A 65 13.26 0.30 4.20
C ALA A 65 12.65 1.70 4.05
#